data_AF-D8F5X8-F1
#
_entry.id   AF-D8F5X8-F1
#
_cell.length_a   1.000
_cell.length_b   1.000
_cell.length_c   1.000
_cell.angle_alpha   90.00
_cell.angle_beta   90.00
_cell.angle_gamma   90.00
#
_symmetry.space_group_name_H-M   'P 1'
#
loop_
_entity.id
_entity.type
_entity.pdbx_description
1 polymer ?
#
loop_
_entity_poly.entity_id
_entity_poly.type
_entity_poly.pdbx_seq_one_letter_code
_entity_poly.pdbx_strand_id
1 'polypeptide(L)'
;MARGDQLGRQWKIIQTLISSRTGKSAADLSEELECHPRTIYRDLEALQIAGFPIFTERVEGKNLWSLLDTVKHQIPIPFNLTELMALYFSRDMLKRQY
;
A
#
# COMPACT_ATOMS: atom_id res chain seq x y z
N MET A 1 16.25 1.43 19.15
CA MET A 1 15.26 0.59 18.44
C MET A 1 15.98 -0.63 17.93
N ALA A 2 15.57 -1.83 18.35
CA ALA A 2 16.15 -3.04 17.82
C ALA A 2 15.80 -3.15 16.32
N ARG A 3 16.68 -3.76 15.52
CA ARG A 3 16.49 -3.93 14.07
C ARG A 3 15.16 -4.63 13.74
N GLY A 4 14.70 -5.52 14.61
CA GLY A 4 13.41 -6.22 14.50
C GLY A 4 12.19 -5.29 14.62
N ASP A 5 12.22 -4.31 15.52
CA ASP A 5 11.10 -3.37 15.71
C ASP A 5 10.90 -2.47 14.49
N GLN A 6 11.99 -2.15 13.79
CA GLN A 6 11.94 -1.37 12.56
C GLN A 6 11.26 -2.14 11.43
N LEU A 7 11.64 -3.39 11.20
CA LEU A 7 11.03 -4.22 10.16
C LEU A 7 9.54 -4.47 10.44
N GLY A 8 9.18 -4.75 11.69
CA GLY A 8 7.78 -4.91 12.08
C GLY A 8 6.95 -3.65 11.82
N ARG A 9 7.49 -2.47 12.12
CA ARG A 9 6.81 -1.19 11.87
C ARG A 9 6.70 -0.89 10.37
N GLN A 10 7.76 -1.10 9.61
CA GLN A 10 7.74 -0.94 8.15
C GLN A 10 6.73 -1.87 7.48
N TRP A 11 6.64 -3.12 7.94
CA TRP A 11 5.64 -4.06 7.47
C TRP A 11 4.21 -3.58 7.73
N LYS A 12 3.94 -3.09 8.95
CA LYS A 12 2.63 -2.50 9.27
C LYS A 12 2.31 -1.27 8.41
N ILE A 13 3.28 -0.37 8.17
CA ILE A 13 3.11 0.77 7.26
C ILE A 13 2.64 0.28 5.88
N ILE A 14 3.30 -0.74 5.31
CA ILE A 14 2.91 -1.31 4.01
C ILE A 14 1.48 -1.85 4.06
N GLN A 15 1.13 -2.65 5.08
CA GLN A 15 -0.23 -3.21 5.21
C GLN A 15 -1.30 -2.12 5.31
N THR A 16 -1.05 -1.08 6.09
CA THR A 16 -1.96 0.07 6.24
C THR A 16 -2.12 0.84 4.93
N LEU A 17 -1.03 1.03 4.18
CA LEU A 17 -1.08 1.69 2.87
C LEU A 17 -1.79 0.85 1.81
N ILE A 18 -1.61 -0.47 1.79
CA ILE A 18 -2.33 -1.39 0.89
C ILE A 18 -3.83 -1.39 1.17
N SER A 19 -4.22 -1.29 2.45
CA SER A 19 -5.63 -1.30 2.85
C SER A 19 -6.32 0.06 2.60
N SER A 20 -5.56 1.13 2.37
CA SER A 20 -6.10 2.47 2.13
C SER A 20 -6.32 2.74 0.64
N ARG A 21 -7.57 3.04 0.25
CA ARG A 21 -7.93 3.40 -1.14
C ARG A 21 -7.53 4.82 -1.53
N THR A 22 -7.34 5.70 -0.55
CA THR A 22 -7.11 7.14 -0.77
C THR A 22 -5.73 7.59 -0.27
N GLY A 23 -4.87 6.65 0.15
CA GLY A 23 -3.63 6.97 0.85
C GLY A 23 -3.88 7.41 2.31
N LYS A 24 -2.81 7.63 3.07
CA LYS A 24 -2.84 8.11 4.46
C LYS A 24 -1.78 9.18 4.68
N SER A 25 -2.07 10.18 5.51
CA SER A 25 -1.05 11.13 5.90
C SER A 25 -0.06 10.51 6.88
N ALA A 26 1.13 11.10 7.00
CA ALA A 26 2.10 10.66 8.01
C ALA A 26 1.58 10.84 9.45
N ALA A 27 0.62 11.78 9.66
CA ALA A 27 -0.05 11.95 10.95
C ALA A 27 -1.00 10.78 11.24
N ASP A 28 -1.79 10.35 10.26
CA ASP A 28 -2.71 9.21 10.41
C ASP A 28 -1.92 7.91 10.68
N LEU A 29 -0.80 7.72 9.97
CA LEU A 29 0.11 6.59 10.20
C LEU A 29 0.75 6.68 11.60
N SER A 30 1.14 7.88 12.03
CA SER A 30 1.73 8.09 13.35
C SER A 30 0.78 7.73 14.49
N GLU A 31 -0.51 8.07 14.35
CA GLU A 31 -1.57 7.75 15.31
C GLU A 31 -1.84 6.24 15.35
N GLU A 32 -1.99 5.60 14.19
CA GLU A 32 -2.29 4.15 14.10
C GLU A 32 -1.13 3.26 14.55
N LEU A 33 0.11 3.68 14.29
CA LEU A 33 1.32 2.92 14.62
C LEU A 33 1.93 3.34 15.96
N GLU A 34 1.28 4.26 16.69
CA GLU A 34 1.71 4.82 17.98
C GLU A 34 3.18 5.22 18.00
N CYS A 35 3.62 5.93 16.95
CA CYS A 35 5.02 6.30 16.80
C CYS A 35 5.18 7.72 16.30
N HIS A 36 6.33 8.33 16.58
CA HIS A 36 6.56 9.74 16.24
C HIS A 36 6.51 9.96 14.71
N PRO A 37 5.92 11.06 14.20
CA PRO A 37 5.82 11.32 12.76
C PRO A 37 7.17 11.28 12.03
N ARG A 38 8.23 11.78 12.68
CA ARG A 38 9.62 11.71 12.16
C ARG A 38 10.09 10.28 11.89
N THR A 39 9.65 9.30 12.69
CA THR A 39 9.98 7.88 12.49
C THR A 39 9.25 7.33 11.28
N ILE A 40 7.95 7.67 11.13
CA ILE A 40 7.15 7.31 9.95
C ILE A 40 7.80 7.85 8.67
N TYR A 41 8.17 9.13 8.62
CA TYR A 41 8.84 9.70 7.46
C TYR A 41 10.14 8.97 7.11
N ARG A 42 10.97 8.65 8.11
CA ARG A 42 12.21 7.91 7.90
C ARG A 42 11.95 6.50 7.36
N ASP A 43 10.90 5.82 7.82
CA ASP A 43 10.55 4.50 7.32
C ASP A 43 9.96 4.53 5.91
N LEU A 44 9.12 5.51 5.59
CA LEU A 44 8.60 5.72 4.24
C LEU A 44 9.74 6.00 3.26
N GLU A 45 10.69 6.86 3.64
CA GLU A 45 11.89 7.14 2.84
C GLU A 45 12.75 5.88 2.67
N ALA A 46 12.99 5.12 3.75
CA ALA A 46 13.74 3.87 3.67
C ALA A 46 13.06 2.84 2.74
N LEU A 47 11.73 2.76 2.78
CA LEU A 47 10.96 1.90 1.88
C LEU A 47 11.06 2.36 0.42
N GLN A 48 11.02 3.66 0.15
CA GLN A 48 11.26 4.20 -1.20
C GLN A 48 12.68 3.89 -1.70
N ILE A 49 13.70 4.09 -0.86
CA ILE A 49 15.10 3.77 -1.18
C ILE A 49 15.26 2.27 -1.45
N ALA A 50 14.53 1.42 -0.73
CA ALA A 50 14.51 -0.03 -0.95
C ALA A 50 13.74 -0.44 -2.22
N GLY A 51 13.15 0.49 -2.97
CA GLY A 51 12.46 0.25 -4.23
C GLY A 51 10.98 -0.10 -4.10
N PHE A 52 10.37 0.06 -2.91
CA PHE A 52 8.93 -0.09 -2.78
C PHE A 52 8.21 1.05 -3.51
N PRO A 53 7.11 0.77 -4.22
CA PRO A 53 6.40 1.77 -5.02
C PRO A 53 5.52 2.64 -4.11
N ILE A 54 6.13 3.40 -3.21
CA ILE A 54 5.45 4.32 -2.28
C ILE A 54 5.54 5.74 -2.84
N PHE A 55 4.40 6.41 -2.93
CA PHE A 55 4.27 7.75 -3.50
C PHE A 55 3.65 8.69 -2.48
N THR A 56 4.04 9.96 -2.57
CA THR A 56 3.41 11.05 -1.83
C THR A 56 2.66 11.95 -2.82
N GLU A 57 1.39 12.18 -2.56
CA GLU A 57 0.53 13.10 -3.30
C GLU A 57 0.08 14.22 -2.35
N ARG A 58 0.06 15.46 -2.83
CA ARG A 58 -0.41 16.59 -2.04
C ARG A 58 -1.88 16.85 -2.35
N VAL A 59 -2.76 16.50 -1.43
CA VAL A 59 -4.21 16.68 -1.55
C VAL A 59 -4.68 17.62 -0.44
N GLU A 60 -5.36 18.71 -0.81
CA GLU A 60 -5.91 19.70 0.15
C GLU A 60 -4.88 20.20 1.18
N GLY A 61 -3.63 20.38 0.75
CA GLY A 61 -2.54 20.86 1.61
C GLY A 61 -1.93 19.81 2.53
N LYS A 62 -2.42 18.56 2.52
CA LYS A 62 -1.85 17.42 3.25
C LYS A 62 -1.04 16.54 2.30
N ASN A 63 0.07 16.00 2.80
CA ASN A 63 0.85 14.99 2.08
C ASN A 63 0.26 13.61 2.40
N LEU A 64 -0.38 12.98 1.42
CA LEU A 64 -0.93 11.64 1.49
C LEU A 64 0.06 10.66 0.88
N TRP A 65 0.39 9.63 1.65
CA TRP A 65 1.23 8.53 1.25
C TRP A 65 0.35 7.38 0.77
N SER A 66 0.72 6.79 -0.35
CA SER A 66 0.03 5.62 -0.91
C SER A 66 1.06 4.65 -1.49
N LEU A 67 0.78 3.36 -1.40
CA LEU A 67 1.45 2.40 -2.27
C LEU A 67 0.82 2.56 -3.66
N LEU A 68 1.61 2.51 -4.74
CA LEU A 68 1.14 2.57 -6.12
C LEU A 68 -0.08 1.70 -6.23
N ASP A 69 -1.17 2.38 -6.48
CA ASP A 69 -2.49 1.81 -6.44
C ASP A 69 -2.52 0.69 -7.46
N THR A 70 -2.70 -0.54 -7.00
CA THR A 70 -3.04 -1.69 -7.84
C THR A 70 -4.34 -1.43 -8.62
N VAL A 71 -5.06 -0.35 -8.32
CA VAL A 71 -6.25 0.13 -9.04
C VAL A 71 -6.00 1.37 -9.92
N LYS A 72 -5.14 2.34 -9.55
CA LYS A 72 -4.90 3.58 -10.36
C LYS A 72 -3.77 3.48 -11.38
N HIS A 73 -2.75 2.66 -11.13
CA HIS A 73 -1.89 2.21 -12.21
C HIS A 73 -2.39 0.83 -12.58
N GLN A 74 -3.17 0.78 -13.66
CA GLN A 74 -3.26 -0.43 -14.45
C GLN A 74 -1.81 -0.81 -14.75
N ILE A 75 -1.23 -1.73 -13.98
CA ILE A 75 -0.28 -2.67 -14.57
C ILE A 75 -1.07 -3.14 -15.79
N PRO A 76 -0.64 -2.86 -17.03
CA PRO A 76 -1.34 -3.33 -18.20
C PRO A 76 -1.28 -4.84 -18.07
N ILE A 77 -2.32 -5.43 -17.47
CA ILE A 77 -2.33 -6.84 -17.21
C ILE A 77 -2.39 -7.40 -18.62
N PRO A 78 -1.37 -8.15 -19.07
CA PRO A 78 -1.26 -8.55 -20.46
C PRO A 78 -2.22 -9.71 -20.75
N PHE A 79 -3.46 -9.60 -20.26
CA PHE A 79 -4.49 -10.57 -20.46
C PHE A 79 -5.27 -10.21 -21.71
N ASN A 80 -5.35 -11.15 -22.63
CA ASN A 80 -6.32 -11.09 -23.70
C ASN A 80 -7.74 -11.32 -23.15
N LEU A 81 -8.75 -11.02 -23.96
CA LEU A 81 -10.16 -11.14 -23.56
C LEU A 81 -10.50 -12.53 -22.98
N THR A 82 -9.92 -13.59 -23.53
CA THR A 82 -10.14 -14.97 -23.07
C THR A 82 -9.58 -15.20 -21.66
N GLU A 83 -8.39 -14.69 -21.38
CA GLU A 83 -7.75 -14.82 -20.05
C GLU A 83 -8.53 -14.02 -19.00
N LEU A 84 -9.05 -12.84 -19.36
CA LEU A 84 -9.92 -12.06 -18.47
C LEU A 84 -11.22 -12.80 -18.16
N MET A 85 -11.84 -13.43 -19.17
CA MET A 85 -13.05 -14.25 -19.00
C MET A 85 -12.78 -15.49 -18.13
N ALA A 86 -11.64 -16.16 -18.32
CA ALA A 86 -11.23 -17.32 -17.53
C ALA A 86 -11.04 -16.96 -16.04
N LEU A 87 -10.39 -15.83 -15.75
CA LEU A 87 -10.25 -15.33 -14.39
C LEU A 87 -11.59 -14.92 -13.78
N TYR A 88 -12.43 -14.23 -14.54
CA TYR A 88 -13.77 -13.82 -14.09
C TYR A 88 -14.64 -15.03 -13.72
N PHE A 89 -14.63 -16.07 -14.56
CA PHE A 89 -15.37 -17.31 -14.31
C PHE A 89 -14.80 -18.10 -13.13
N SER A 90 -13.47 -18.21 -13.05
CA SER A 90 -12.78 -18.89 -11.94
C SER A 90 -13.05 -18.22 -10.59
N ARG A 91 -13.16 -16.88 -10.56
CA ARG A 91 -13.53 -16.13 -9.36
C ARG A 91 -14.91 -16.53 -8.84
N ASP A 92 -15.90 -16.74 -9.71
CA ASP A 92 -17.25 -17.13 -9.31
C ASP A 92 -17.27 -18.58 -8.78
N MET A 93 -16.48 -19.47 -9.39
CA MET A 93 -16.29 -20.83 -8.88
C MET A 93 -15.64 -20.86 -7.48
N LEU A 94 -14.64 -20.00 -7.24
CA LEU A 94 -13.98 -19.86 -5.94
C LEU A 94 -14.90 -19.23 -4.87
N LYS A 95 -15.84 -18.37 -5.28
CA LYS A 95 -16.84 -17.79 -4.36
C LYS A 95 -17.93 -18.78 -3.94
N ARG A 96 -18.18 -19.84 -4.73
CA ARG A 96 -19.20 -20.86 -4.44
C ARG A 96 -18.73 -21.96 -3.48
N GLN A 97 -17.56 -21.82 -2.85
CA GLN A 97 -17.04 -22.80 -1.87
C GLN A 97 -17.07 -22.32 -0.41
N TYR A 98 -17.80 -21.25 -0.07
CA TYR A 98 -18.14 -20.88 1.31
C TYR A 98 -19.58 -20.38 1.42
#